data_AF-A0A3B0UFF1-F1
#
_entry.id   AF-A0A3B0UFF1-F1
#
_cell.length_a   1.000
_cell.length_b   1.000
_cell.length_c   1.000
_cell.angle_alpha   90.00
_cell.angle_beta   90.00
_cell.angle_gamma   90.00
#
_symmetry.space_group_name_H-M   'P 1'
#
loop_
_entity.id
_entity.type
_entity.pdbx_description
1 polymer ?
#
loop_
_entity_poly.entity_id
_entity_poly.type
_entity_poly.pdbx_seq_one_letter_code
_entity_poly.pdbx_strand_id
1 'polypeptide(L)'
;MRLSKFLLFVIPLFYFSCKTQKISTSSSEKTQVDSLIVELPKIDTVIIEEVQDSVEIFAHRLLKDTIIITAVGDMMLGTNYPNDSYLPPNEGKNQLAQIDSLLAGGDILFGNLEGVILNEGGIHKNCNNPKTCYIFRSPEYMLTRIKEAGFN
;
A
#
# COMPACT_ATOMS: atom_id res chain seq x y z
N MET A 1 -19.85 31.14 45.96
CA MET A 1 -20.27 32.38 45.27
C MET A 1 -20.03 32.17 43.77
N ARG A 2 -21.13 32.12 42.98
CA ARG A 2 -21.23 32.15 41.49
C ARG A 2 -20.52 31.01 40.73
N LEU A 3 -21.18 29.98 40.18
CA LEU A 3 -22.30 29.93 39.22
C LEU A 3 -22.03 30.72 37.93
N SER A 4 -21.83 30.03 36.78
CA SER A 4 -22.48 30.38 35.50
C SER A 4 -21.93 29.61 34.26
N LYS A 5 -22.82 28.78 33.68
CA LYS A 5 -23.12 28.57 32.23
C LYS A 5 -22.02 27.94 31.35
N PHE A 6 -22.12 26.68 30.93
CA PHE A 6 -23.00 26.11 29.87
C PHE A 6 -22.93 26.87 28.54
N LEU A 7 -22.21 26.31 27.56
CA LEU A 7 -22.62 26.35 26.16
C LEU A 7 -21.96 25.21 25.36
N LEU A 8 -22.74 24.16 25.10
CA LEU A 8 -22.52 23.23 24.00
C LEU A 8 -22.55 24.01 22.68
N PHE A 9 -21.58 23.78 21.79
CA PHE A 9 -21.76 24.05 20.37
C PHE A 9 -21.72 22.71 19.62
N VAL A 10 -22.91 22.17 19.39
CA VAL A 10 -23.17 21.10 18.42
C VAL A 10 -23.40 21.80 17.09
N ILE A 11 -22.56 21.53 16.09
CA ILE A 11 -22.78 21.97 14.71
C ILE A 11 -22.99 20.71 13.86
N PRO A 12 -24.24 20.36 13.49
CA PRO A 12 -24.50 19.42 12.41
C PRO A 12 -24.98 20.21 11.19
N LEU A 13 -24.14 20.31 10.17
CA LEU A 13 -24.52 20.88 8.86
C LEU A 13 -24.37 19.80 7.79
N PHE A 14 -25.53 19.19 7.56
CA PHE A 14 -26.08 18.60 6.35
C PHE A 14 -25.20 18.56 5.07
N TYR A 15 -25.11 17.33 4.54
CA TYR A 15 -25.23 16.91 3.14
C TYR A 15 -24.56 17.78 2.06
N PHE A 16 -23.66 17.17 1.28
CA PHE A 16 -23.95 16.89 -0.13
C PHE A 16 -22.93 15.86 -0.67
N SER A 17 -23.45 14.68 -1.00
CA SER A 17 -22.77 13.68 -1.81
C SER A 17 -22.85 14.11 -3.27
N CYS A 18 -21.72 14.20 -3.96
CA CYS A 18 -21.69 14.38 -5.41
C CYS A 18 -20.91 13.22 -6.03
N LYS A 19 -21.63 12.21 -6.51
CA LYS A 19 -21.08 11.10 -7.29
C LYS A 19 -21.03 11.58 -8.74
N THR A 20 -19.85 11.97 -9.23
CA THR A 20 -19.66 12.26 -10.66
C THR A 20 -19.39 10.94 -11.38
N GLN A 21 -20.30 10.55 -12.27
CA GLN A 21 -20.12 9.41 -13.17
C GLN A 21 -19.86 9.99 -14.55
N LYS A 22 -18.62 9.87 -15.02
CA LYS A 22 -18.23 10.29 -16.37
C LYS A 22 -18.76 9.24 -17.34
N ILE A 23 -19.85 9.58 -18.03
CA ILE A 23 -20.36 8.85 -19.19
C ILE A 23 -19.36 9.05 -20.33
N SER A 24 -18.73 7.97 -20.75
CA SER A 24 -17.94 7.91 -21.99
C SER A 24 -18.92 7.70 -23.14
N THR A 25 -19.40 8.79 -23.75
CA THR A 25 -20.14 8.72 -25.00
C THR A 25 -19.15 8.52 -26.13
N SER A 26 -19.25 7.36 -26.79
CA SER A 26 -18.61 7.06 -28.07
C SER A 26 -19.05 8.07 -29.13
N SER A 27 -18.10 8.83 -29.65
CA SER A 27 -18.26 9.59 -30.89
C SER A 27 -18.28 8.62 -32.07
N SER A 28 -19.45 8.43 -32.69
CA SER A 28 -19.52 8.01 -34.09
C SER A 28 -20.02 9.19 -34.93
N GLU A 29 -19.18 9.53 -35.90
CA GLU A 29 -19.36 10.54 -36.93
C GLU A 29 -20.62 10.34 -37.79
N LYS A 30 -21.11 11.47 -38.29
CA LYS A 30 -22.18 11.62 -39.29
C LYS A 30 -21.81 10.91 -40.59
N THR A 31 -22.78 10.27 -41.26
CA THR A 31 -22.89 10.31 -42.74
C THR A 31 -24.33 10.05 -43.19
N GLN A 32 -24.70 10.78 -44.25
CA GLN A 32 -25.92 10.85 -45.07
C GLN A 32 -26.89 9.67 -45.11
N VAL A 33 -28.18 10.02 -45.07
CA VAL A 33 -29.33 9.21 -45.41
C VAL A 33 -29.50 9.21 -46.93
N ASP A 34 -29.47 8.04 -47.55
CA ASP A 34 -30.03 7.84 -48.88
C ASP A 34 -31.05 6.70 -48.80
N SER A 35 -32.29 6.99 -49.18
CA SER A 35 -33.43 6.09 -49.01
C SER A 35 -33.57 5.22 -50.25
N LEU A 36 -33.29 3.93 -50.11
CA LEU A 36 -33.67 2.90 -51.07
C LEU A 36 -34.79 2.07 -50.45
N ILE A 37 -35.97 2.09 -51.09
CA ILE A 37 -37.07 1.20 -50.76
C ILE A 37 -36.66 -0.20 -51.22
N VAL A 38 -36.39 -1.09 -50.27
CA VAL A 38 -36.18 -2.52 -50.52
C VAL A 38 -37.49 -3.23 -50.18
N GLU A 39 -38.04 -3.94 -51.15
CA GLU A 39 -39.22 -4.78 -50.99
C GLU A 39 -38.86 -5.98 -50.08
N LEU A 40 -39.60 -6.14 -48.98
CA LEU A 40 -39.37 -7.23 -48.01
C LEU A 40 -39.68 -8.59 -48.66
N PRO A 41 -38.72 -9.55 -48.69
CA PRO A 41 -39.09 -10.92 -48.99
C PRO A 41 -39.99 -11.46 -47.88
N LYS A 42 -40.98 -12.26 -48.27
CA LYS A 42 -41.87 -13.00 -47.36
C LYS A 42 -41.04 -13.66 -46.27
N ILE A 43 -41.32 -13.28 -45.03
CA ILE A 43 -40.76 -13.92 -43.85
C ILE A 43 -41.47 -15.28 -43.76
N ASP A 44 -40.78 -16.34 -44.15
CA ASP A 44 -41.17 -17.68 -43.73
C ASP A 44 -41.00 -17.73 -42.22
N THR A 45 -42.12 -17.94 -41.52
CA THR A 45 -42.17 -18.07 -40.08
C THR A 45 -41.42 -19.35 -39.68
N VAL A 46 -40.12 -19.23 -39.44
CA VAL A 46 -39.36 -20.28 -38.76
C VAL A 46 -39.82 -20.26 -37.31
N ILE A 47 -40.56 -21.30 -36.90
CA ILE A 47 -40.83 -21.57 -35.50
C ILE A 47 -39.48 -21.93 -34.89
N ILE A 48 -38.87 -20.97 -34.20
CA ILE A 48 -37.72 -21.24 -33.35
C ILE A 48 -38.30 -21.90 -32.10
N GLU A 49 -38.18 -23.22 -32.00
CA GLU A 49 -38.35 -23.92 -30.72
C GLU A 49 -37.36 -23.30 -29.74
N GLU A 50 -37.91 -22.65 -28.70
CA GLU A 50 -37.26 -21.93 -27.60
C GLU A 50 -35.74 -21.80 -27.67
N VAL A 51 -35.25 -20.61 -28.04
CA VAL A 51 -33.87 -20.23 -27.73
C VAL A 51 -33.76 -20.20 -26.21
N GLN A 52 -32.88 -21.02 -25.64
CA GLN A 52 -32.56 -20.98 -24.22
C GLN A 52 -32.00 -19.58 -23.88
N ASP A 53 -32.87 -18.68 -23.39
CA ASP A 53 -32.60 -17.24 -23.23
C ASP A 53 -31.73 -16.91 -22.00
N SER A 54 -31.20 -17.94 -21.32
CA SER A 54 -30.40 -17.76 -20.12
C SER A 54 -29.35 -18.85 -19.95
N VAL A 55 -28.11 -18.42 -19.74
CA VAL A 55 -26.99 -19.27 -19.31
C VAL A 55 -26.68 -18.92 -17.85
N GLU A 56 -26.71 -19.91 -16.96
CA GLU A 56 -26.23 -19.71 -15.58
C GLU A 56 -24.71 -19.54 -15.58
N ILE A 57 -24.23 -18.37 -15.14
CA ILE A 57 -22.81 -18.10 -14.99
C ILE A 57 -22.45 -18.21 -13.52
N PHE A 58 -21.69 -19.24 -13.16
CA PHE A 58 -21.12 -19.39 -11.81
C PHE A 58 -19.83 -18.56 -11.69
N ALA A 59 -19.90 -17.46 -10.97
CA ALA A 59 -18.73 -16.67 -10.59
C ALA A 59 -18.23 -17.12 -9.21
N HIS A 60 -17.12 -17.88 -9.19
CA HIS A 60 -16.42 -18.16 -7.94
C HIS A 60 -15.36 -17.09 -7.65
N ARG A 61 -15.31 -16.62 -6.39
CA ARG A 61 -14.27 -15.72 -5.92
C ARG A 61 -12.97 -16.51 -5.77
N LEU A 62 -11.99 -16.23 -6.62
CA LEU A 62 -10.62 -16.68 -6.41
C LEU A 62 -10.03 -15.93 -5.22
N LEU A 63 -9.83 -16.64 -4.11
CA LEU A 63 -9.05 -16.14 -2.97
C LEU A 63 -7.59 -16.51 -3.19
N LYS A 64 -6.70 -15.65 -2.71
CA LYS A 64 -5.27 -15.96 -2.65
C LYS A 64 -5.08 -17.18 -1.74
N ASP A 65 -4.49 -18.24 -2.27
CA ASP A 65 -4.24 -19.51 -1.58
C ASP A 65 -2.77 -19.67 -1.15
N THR A 66 -1.91 -18.74 -1.57
CA THR A 66 -0.46 -18.76 -1.35
C THR A 66 -0.04 -17.51 -0.59
N ILE A 67 0.79 -17.63 0.45
CA ILE A 67 1.39 -16.50 1.16
C ILE A 67 2.87 -16.43 0.78
N ILE A 68 3.35 -15.26 0.40
CA ILE A 68 4.76 -14.99 0.09
C ILE A 68 5.39 -14.31 1.30
N ILE A 69 6.44 -14.93 1.84
CA ILE A 69 7.17 -14.40 3.00
C ILE A 69 8.58 -14.03 2.55
N THR A 70 8.95 -12.78 2.78
CA THR A 70 10.33 -12.29 2.64
C THR A 70 10.94 -12.17 4.04
N ALA A 71 12.02 -12.88 4.29
CA ALA A 71 12.73 -12.84 5.56
C ALA A 71 14.18 -12.42 5.34
N VAL A 72 14.61 -11.40 6.09
CA VAL A 72 16.00 -10.96 6.13
C VAL A 72 16.63 -11.48 7.41
N GLY A 73 17.93 -11.80 7.38
CA GLY A 73 18.68 -12.15 8.58
C GLY A 73 18.91 -10.94 9.48
N ASP A 74 20.09 -10.90 10.08
CA ASP A 74 20.52 -9.86 10.99
C ASP A 74 20.54 -8.48 10.33
N MET A 75 19.92 -7.52 11.00
CA MET A 75 19.83 -6.13 10.58
C MET A 75 20.49 -5.23 11.63
N MET A 76 21.46 -4.44 11.19
CA MET A 76 22.06 -3.37 11.98
C MET A 76 22.27 -2.17 11.06
N LEU A 77 21.39 -1.18 11.16
CA LEU A 77 21.37 -0.03 10.24
C LEU A 77 22.44 1.03 10.58
N GLY A 78 23.07 0.90 11.73
CA GLY A 78 24.13 1.79 12.19
C GLY A 78 24.09 1.95 13.70
N THR A 79 25.14 2.56 14.25
CA THR A 79 25.24 2.86 15.68
C THR A 79 25.66 4.30 15.88
N ASN A 80 25.15 4.93 16.94
CA ASN A 80 25.58 6.25 17.38
C ASN A 80 26.60 6.17 18.53
N TYR A 81 27.24 5.00 18.70
CA TYR A 81 28.28 4.77 19.69
C TYR A 81 29.58 4.28 19.03
N PRO A 82 30.75 4.83 19.38
CA PRO A 82 30.98 5.86 20.40
C PRO A 82 30.57 7.27 19.97
N ASN A 83 30.25 7.48 18.68
CA ASN A 83 29.78 8.75 18.14
C ASN A 83 28.97 8.52 16.85
N ASP A 84 28.40 9.59 16.30
CA ASP A 84 27.48 9.54 15.17
C ASP A 84 28.14 9.25 13.81
N SER A 85 29.47 9.25 13.71
CA SER A 85 30.16 8.99 12.42
C SER A 85 29.97 7.56 11.91
N TYR A 86 29.47 6.65 12.75
CA TYR A 86 29.12 5.28 12.40
C TYR A 86 27.68 5.13 11.88
N LEU A 87 26.93 6.23 11.82
CA LEU A 87 25.61 6.26 11.21
C LEU A 87 25.74 6.48 9.70
N PRO A 88 24.86 5.85 8.90
CA PRO A 88 24.82 6.10 7.46
C PRO A 88 24.49 7.58 7.17
N PRO A 89 25.02 8.13 6.06
CA PRO A 89 24.72 9.49 5.65
C PRO A 89 23.23 9.66 5.31
N ASN A 90 22.78 10.91 5.25
CA ASN A 90 21.37 11.24 5.00
C ASN A 90 20.43 10.49 5.97
N GLU A 91 20.89 10.34 7.22
CA GLU A 91 20.22 9.60 8.30
C GLU A 91 19.89 8.14 7.92
N GLY A 92 20.42 7.57 6.84
CA GLY A 92 20.09 6.21 6.38
C GLY A 92 18.88 6.10 5.44
N LYS A 93 18.30 7.18 4.92
CA LYS A 93 17.15 7.12 3.99
C LYS A 93 17.41 6.26 2.74
N ASN A 94 18.65 6.22 2.30
CA ASN A 94 19.05 5.54 1.08
C ASN A 94 19.71 4.17 1.33
N GLN A 95 19.77 3.71 2.59
CA GLN A 95 20.56 2.52 2.96
C GLN A 95 20.01 1.24 2.32
N LEU A 96 18.68 1.13 2.21
CA LEU A 96 17.99 -0.05 1.67
C LEU A 96 17.51 0.16 0.23
N ALA A 97 17.74 1.34 -0.36
CA ALA A 97 17.19 1.70 -1.67
C ALA A 97 17.62 0.77 -2.82
N GLN A 98 18.83 0.19 -2.74
CA GLN A 98 19.33 -0.72 -3.79
C GLN A 98 18.67 -2.10 -3.78
N ILE A 99 18.04 -2.48 -2.66
CA ILE A 99 17.38 -3.78 -2.50
C ILE A 99 15.86 -3.65 -2.37
N ASP A 100 15.32 -2.44 -2.51
CA ASP A 100 13.89 -2.16 -2.31
C ASP A 100 12.99 -3.06 -3.17
N SER A 101 13.39 -3.32 -4.42
CA SER A 101 12.67 -4.24 -5.30
C SER A 101 12.66 -5.69 -4.81
N LEU A 102 13.65 -6.12 -4.04
CA LEU A 102 13.71 -7.46 -3.45
C LEU A 102 12.87 -7.54 -2.16
N LEU A 103 12.73 -6.41 -1.45
CA LEU A 103 11.92 -6.31 -0.24
C LEU A 103 10.42 -6.25 -0.57
N ALA A 104 10.03 -5.56 -1.64
CA ALA A 104 8.64 -5.25 -2.02
C ALA A 104 7.80 -6.42 -2.58
N GLY A 105 8.30 -7.67 -2.55
CA GLY A 105 7.67 -8.81 -3.24
C GLY A 105 6.74 -9.71 -2.40
N GLY A 106 6.68 -9.50 -1.08
CA GLY A 106 6.00 -10.42 -0.15
C GLY A 106 4.70 -9.88 0.47
N ASP A 107 3.89 -10.79 1.01
CA ASP A 107 2.78 -10.46 1.91
C ASP A 107 3.26 -10.09 3.31
N ILE A 108 4.36 -10.71 3.74
CA ILE A 108 5.01 -10.47 5.02
C ILE A 108 6.51 -10.28 4.77
N LEU A 109 7.06 -9.17 5.27
CA LEU A 109 8.47 -8.84 5.32
C LEU A 109 8.91 -8.64 6.77
N PHE A 110 9.83 -9.46 7.25
CA PHE A 110 10.43 -9.30 8.58
C PHE A 110 11.94 -9.58 8.56
N GLY A 111 12.62 -9.18 9.62
CA GLY A 111 14.04 -9.49 9.81
C GLY A 111 14.47 -9.47 11.26
N ASN A 112 15.68 -9.97 11.52
CA ASN A 112 16.23 -10.01 12.87
C ASN A 112 16.90 -8.68 13.20
N LEU A 113 16.28 -7.86 14.05
CA LEU A 113 16.85 -6.59 14.47
C LEU A 113 17.86 -6.80 15.61
N GLU A 114 19.15 -6.86 15.28
CA GLU A 114 20.24 -7.15 16.23
C GLU A 114 20.56 -5.96 17.16
N GLY A 115 20.27 -4.73 16.72
CA GLY A 115 20.51 -3.51 17.48
C GLY A 115 19.27 -3.07 18.27
N VAL A 116 19.45 -2.72 19.55
CA VAL A 116 18.38 -2.08 20.34
C VAL A 116 18.07 -0.70 19.75
N ILE A 117 16.80 -0.33 19.65
CA ILE A 117 16.40 1.02 19.24
C ILE A 117 16.41 1.93 20.47
N LEU A 118 17.41 2.82 20.56
CA LEU A 118 17.62 3.69 21.71
C LEU A 118 18.56 4.85 21.35
N ASN A 119 18.24 6.08 21.76
CA ASN A 119 19.08 7.25 21.47
C ASN A 119 20.35 7.29 22.34
N GLU A 120 20.27 6.98 23.63
CA GLU A 120 21.39 7.14 24.59
C GLU A 120 21.41 6.05 25.70
N GLY A 121 22.49 5.94 26.47
CA GLY A 121 22.70 4.85 27.45
C GLY A 121 23.35 3.57 26.89
N GLY A 122 22.94 2.40 27.38
CA GLY A 122 23.53 1.11 27.02
C GLY A 122 24.87 0.82 27.71
N ILE A 123 25.09 -0.46 28.05
CA ILE A 123 26.32 -0.91 28.68
C ILE A 123 27.21 -1.53 27.59
N HIS A 124 28.39 -0.97 27.39
CA HIS A 124 29.37 -1.56 26.48
C HIS A 124 29.94 -2.84 27.07
N LYS A 125 30.28 -3.79 26.19
CA LYS A 125 31.01 -4.98 26.61
C LYS A 125 32.39 -4.57 27.14
N ASN A 126 32.96 -5.36 28.05
CA ASN A 126 34.35 -5.16 28.45
C ASN A 126 35.27 -5.49 27.27
N CYS A 127 35.84 -4.46 26.65
CA CYS A 127 36.70 -4.57 25.48
C CYS A 127 38.15 -4.30 25.87
N ASN A 128 39.09 -5.12 25.36
CA ASN A 128 40.53 -4.89 25.56
C ASN A 128 41.00 -3.56 24.95
N ASN A 129 40.43 -3.17 23.81
CA ASN A 129 40.67 -1.87 23.18
C ASN A 129 39.38 -1.03 23.21
N PRO A 130 39.33 0.02 24.04
CA PRO A 130 38.16 0.90 24.11
C PRO A 130 37.82 1.59 22.78
N LYS A 131 38.81 1.81 21.89
CA LYS A 131 38.60 2.49 20.61
C LYS A 131 37.80 1.67 19.60
N THR A 132 37.69 0.37 19.80
CA THR A 132 36.96 -0.55 18.92
C THR A 132 35.80 -1.22 19.66
N CYS A 133 35.37 -0.63 20.77
CA CYS A 133 34.27 -1.14 21.57
C CYS A 133 32.95 -0.54 21.08
N TYR A 134 32.05 -1.38 20.58
CA TYR A 134 30.78 -0.94 20.01
C TYR A 134 29.61 -1.38 20.89
N ILE A 135 28.57 -0.55 20.91
CA ILE A 135 27.26 -0.89 21.46
C ILE A 135 26.32 -1.16 20.28
N PHE A 136 25.60 -2.28 20.38
CA PHE A 136 24.60 -2.71 19.41
C PHE A 136 23.30 -1.97 19.69
N ARG A 137 23.27 -0.69 19.30
CA ARG A 137 22.06 0.11 19.30
C ARG A 137 22.02 1.01 18.07
N SER A 138 20.82 1.37 17.67
CA SER A 138 20.55 2.36 16.64
C SER A 138 19.66 3.47 17.21
N PRO A 139 19.81 4.73 16.75
CA PRO A 139 18.89 5.80 17.13
C PRO A 139 17.45 5.49 16.79
N GLU A 140 16.50 6.09 17.53
CA GLU A 140 15.07 5.83 17.38
C GLU A 140 14.54 6.11 15.97
N TYR A 141 15.09 7.13 15.29
CA TYR A 141 14.68 7.47 13.93
C TYR A 141 14.99 6.37 12.91
N MET A 142 15.88 5.41 13.21
CA MET A 142 16.19 4.28 12.32
C MET A 142 15.00 3.34 12.17
N LEU A 143 14.11 3.28 13.17
CA LEU A 143 12.88 2.49 13.06
C LEU A 143 11.98 2.99 11.93
N THR A 144 11.96 4.30 11.69
CA THR A 144 11.26 4.89 10.54
C THR A 144 11.83 4.36 9.23
N ARG A 145 13.14 4.14 9.12
CA ARG A 145 13.79 3.63 7.89
C ARG A 145 13.46 2.17 7.63
N ILE A 146 13.40 1.37 8.70
CA ILE A 146 12.91 -0.02 8.63
C ILE A 146 11.46 -0.02 8.12
N LYS A 147 10.60 0.87 8.64
CA LYS A 147 9.20 0.94 8.23
C LYS A 147 9.02 1.44 6.80
N GLU A 148 9.77 2.46 6.39
CA GLU A 148 9.78 2.99 5.01
C GLU A 148 10.21 1.93 3.99
N ALA A 149 11.12 1.03 4.36
CA ALA A 149 11.54 -0.11 3.53
C ALA A 149 10.52 -1.28 3.49
N GLY A 150 9.36 -1.12 4.12
CA GLY A 150 8.25 -2.06 4.00
C GLY A 150 8.21 -3.19 5.04
N PHE A 151 9.13 -3.21 6.02
CA PHE A 151 9.10 -4.22 7.09
C PHE A 151 7.81 -4.10 7.92
N ASN A 152 7.19 -5.24 8.22
CA ASN A 152 5.91 -5.31 8.93
C ASN A 152 6.10 -5.20 10.43
#